data_AF-A0A7X0M5F0-F1
#
_entry.id   AF-A0A7X0M5F0-F1
#
_cell.length_a   1.000
_cell.length_b   1.000
_cell.length_c   1.000
_cell.angle_alpha   90.00
_cell.angle_beta   90.00
_cell.angle_gamma   90.00
#
_symmetry.space_group_name_H-M   'P 1'
#
loop_
_entity.id
_entity.type
_entity.pdbx_description
1 polymer ?
#
loop_
_entity_poly.entity_id
_entity_poly.type
_entity_poly.pdbx_seq_one_letter_code
_entity_poly.pdbx_strand_id
1 'polypeptide(L)' 'MRLLIAIVAGVLLALGAGVSVVNLAAPSPVPVNKPLYNYGTR' A
#
# COMPACT_ATOMS: atom_id res chain seq x y z
N MET A 1 4.09 -14.73 31.33
CA MET A 1 4.57 -13.57 30.53
C MET A 1 5.11 -13.96 29.16
N ARG A 2 6.04 -14.93 29.04
CA ARG A 2 6.60 -15.38 27.74
C ARG A 2 5.56 -15.74 26.67
N LEU A 3 4.50 -16.46 27.03
CA LEU A 3 3.44 -16.86 26.09
C LEU A 3 2.66 -15.67 25.52
N LEU A 4 2.29 -14.70 26.38
CA LEU A 4 1.60 -13.49 25.95
C LEU A 4 2.46 -12.66 25.00
N ILE A 5 3.76 -12.54 25.28
CA ILE A 5 4.70 -11.84 24.41
C ILE A 5 4.79 -12.53 23.04
N ALA A 6 4.87 -13.87 23.02
CA ALA A 6 4.90 -14.63 21.77
C ALA A 6 3.62 -14.45 20.94
N ILE A 7 2.45 -14.43 21.59
CA ILE A 7 1.17 -14.20 20.93
C ILE A 7 1.12 -12.79 20.34
N VAL A 8 1.47 -11.77 21.12
CA VAL A 8 1.48 -10.37 20.66
C VAL A 8 2.46 -10.17 19.52
N ALA A 9 3.67 -10.74 19.62
CA ALA A 9 4.67 -10.67 18.55
C ALA A 9 4.18 -11.37 17.27
N GLY A 10 3.56 -12.54 17.39
CA GLY A 10 2.99 -13.26 16.25
C GLY A 10 1.87 -12.49 15.55
N VAL A 11 0.98 -11.86 16.33
CA VAL A 11 -0.11 -11.02 15.79
C VAL A 11 0.46 -9.80 15.05
N LEU A 12 1.43 -9.11 15.65
CA LEU A 12 2.06 -7.95 15.00
C LEU A 12 2.77 -8.32 13.70
N LEU A 13 3.47 -9.45 13.68
CA LEU A 13 4.16 -9.93 12.50
C LEU A 13 3.18 -10.28 11.36
N ALA A 14 2.09 -10.96 11.71
CA ALA A 14 1.05 -11.35 10.75
C ALA A 14 0.33 -10.13 10.15
N LEU A 15 0.02 -9.12 10.98
CA LEU A 15 -0.58 -7.87 10.52
C LEU A 15 0.37 -7.10 9.59
N GLY A 16 1.65 -6.99 9.95
CA GLY A 16 2.66 -6.33 9.10
C GLY A 16 2.83 -7.01 7.74
N ALA A 17 2.84 -8.34 7.72
CA ALA A 17 2.91 -9.12 6.49
C ALA A 17 1.67 -8.91 5.59
N GLY A 18 0.47 -8.87 6.16
CA GLY A 18 -0.76 -8.63 5.39
C GLY A 18 -0.77 -7.25 4.71
N VAL A 19 -0.42 -6.20 5.45
CA VAL A 19 -0.43 -4.82 4.92
C VAL A 19 0.63 -4.61 3.83
N SER A 20 1.81 -5.23 3.98
CA SER A 20 2.88 -5.13 2.97
C SER A 20 2.51 -5.81 1.64
N VAL A 21 1.85 -6.98 1.70
CA VAL A 21 1.36 -7.67 0.49
C VAL A 21 0.28 -6.85 -0.22
N VAL A 22 -0.66 -6.27 0.53
CA VAL A 22 -1.72 -5.43 -0.05
C VAL A 22 -1.16 -4.18 -0.73
N ASN A 23 -0.21 -3.50 -0.10
CA ASN A 23 0.45 -2.33 -0.68
C ASN A 23 1.31 -2.69 -1.90
N LEU A 24 1.96 -3.86 -1.90
CA LEU A 24 2.75 -4.32 -3.03
C LEU A 24 1.88 -4.72 -4.22
N ALA A 25 0.71 -5.32 -3.96
CA ALA A 25 -0.26 -5.69 -4.98
C ALA A 25 -1.11 -4.50 -5.47
N ALA A 26 -0.99 -3.34 -4.82
CA ALA A 26 -1.75 -2.15 -5.21
C ALA A 26 -1.31 -1.69 -6.61
N PRO A 27 -2.27 -1.42 -7.52
CA PRO A 27 -1.93 -0.93 -8.85
C PRO A 27 -1.24 0.43 -8.75
N SER A 28 -0.21 0.63 -9.58
CA SER A 28 0.46 1.93 -9.69
C SER A 28 -0.58 3.01 -10.02
N PRO A 29 -0.48 4.21 -9.42
CA PRO A 29 -1.34 5.33 -9.76
C PRO A 29 -1.33 5.56 -11.28
N VAL A 30 -2.52 5.74 -11.87
CA VAL A 30 -2.65 6.03 -13.29
C VAL A 30 -1.94 7.36 -13.57
N PRO A 31 -0.97 7.41 -14.51
CA PRO A 31 -0.35 8.67 -14.89
C PRO A 31 -1.42 9.66 -15.32
N VAL A 32 -1.38 10.87 -14.78
CA VAL A 32 -2.37 11.90 -15.13
C VAL A 32 -2.16 12.25 -16.60
N ASN A 33 -2.98 11.67 -17.47
CA ASN A 33 -2.96 11.93 -18.91
C ASN A 33 -3.67 13.25 -19.21
N LYS A 34 -3.15 14.33 -18.63
CA LYS A 34 -3.57 15.70 -18.93
C LYS A 34 -2.55 16.30 -19.89
N PRO A 35 -3.00 16.94 -20.99
CA PRO A 35 -2.08 17.60 -21.90
C PRO A 35 -1.26 18.64 -21.11
N LEU A 36 0.07 18.62 -21.30
CA LEU A 36 1.00 19.53 -20.62
C LEU A 36 0.63 21.01 -20.86
N TYR A 37 0.04 21.28 -22.01
CA TYR A 37 -0.48 22.57 -22.41
C TYR A 37 -1.89 22.42 -22.95
N ASN A 38 -2.80 23.22 -22.42
CA ASN A 38 -4.15 23.34 -22.92
C ASN A 38 -4.14 24.20 -24.19
N TYR A 39 -3.73 23.62 -25.32
CA TYR A 39 -3.99 24.24 -26.62
C TYR A 39 -5.49 24.08 -26.89
N GLY A 40 -6.28 25.04 -26.40
CA GLY A 40 -7.72 25.06 -26.64
C GLY A 40 -8.06 24.90 -28.12
N THR A 41 -9.30 24.48 -28.39
CA THR A 41 -9.82 24.35 -29.75
C THR A 41 -9.65 25.67 -30.49
N ARG A 42 -8.92 25.65 -31.61
CA ARG A 42 -8.83 26.78 -32.53
C ARG A 42 -10.21 27.14 -33.06
#